data_AF-F2IIN3-F1
#
_entry.id   AF-F2IIN3-F1
#
_cell.length_a   1.000
_cell.length_b   1.000
_cell.length_c   1.000
_cell.angle_alpha   90.00
_cell.angle_beta   90.00
_cell.angle_gamma   90.00
#
_symmetry.space_group_name_H-M   'P 1'
#
loop_
_entity.id
_entity.type
_entity.pdbx_description
1 polymer ?
#
loop_
_entity_poly.entity_id
_entity_poly.type
_entity_poly.pdbx_seq_one_letter_code
_entity_poly.pdbx_strand_id
1 'polypeptide(L)'
;MANKRLIKKQLNGMIIDVLDECFSIQLYNESKTGATDKLIEEALSFGDLALAKIHAANSKKDFPAIRQMMEDKGVYFIEELNGLQ
;
A
#
# COMPACT_ATOMS: atom_id res chain seq x y z
N MET A 1 10.99 -10.07 17.55
CA MET A 1 10.21 -8.81 17.38
C MET A 1 10.77 -7.86 16.30
N ALA A 2 12.02 -8.01 15.85
CA ALA A 2 12.59 -7.19 14.77
C ALA A 2 11.84 -7.28 13.41
N ASN A 3 11.28 -8.45 13.07
CA ASN A 3 10.65 -8.66 11.75
C ASN A 3 9.28 -7.97 11.62
N LYS A 4 8.43 -7.98 12.68
CA LYS A 4 7.14 -7.26 12.66
C LYS A 4 7.31 -5.75 12.48
N ARG A 5 8.25 -5.15 13.22
CA ARG A 5 8.55 -3.71 13.12
C ARG A 5 9.04 -3.33 11.72
N LEU A 6 9.88 -4.18 11.12
CA LEU A 6 10.35 -4.00 9.75
C LEU A 6 9.20 -4.07 8.74
N ILE A 7 8.35 -5.09 8.81
CA ILE A 7 7.22 -5.27 7.90
C ILE A 7 6.24 -4.09 8.01
N LYS A 8 5.95 -3.61 9.23
CA LYS A 8 5.12 -2.40 9.42
C LYS A 8 5.75 -1.16 8.77
N LYS A 9 7.06 -0.98 8.91
CA LYS A 9 7.76 0.14 8.29
C LYS A 9 7.70 0.04 6.76
N GLN A 10 7.84 -1.15 6.20
CA GLN A 10 7.72 -1.40 4.77
C GLN A 10 6.28 -1.12 4.27
N LEU A 11 5.27 -1.56 5.02
CA LEU A 11 3.86 -1.30 4.70
C LEU A 11 3.59 0.21 4.69
N ASN A 12 3.98 0.92 5.75
CA ASN A 12 3.78 2.37 5.81
C ASN A 12 4.49 3.10 4.69
N GLY A 13 5.73 2.69 4.35
CA GLY A 13 6.47 3.27 3.23
C GLY A 13 5.72 3.09 1.91
N MET A 14 5.31 1.85 1.61
CA MET A 14 4.56 1.54 0.40
C MET A 14 3.26 2.35 0.29
N ILE A 15 2.48 2.46 1.37
CA ILE A 15 1.24 3.25 1.34
C ILE A 15 1.55 4.74 1.11
N ILE A 16 2.54 5.29 1.81
CA ILE A 16 2.93 6.70 1.64
C ILE A 16 3.37 6.97 0.20
N ASP A 17 4.20 6.10 -0.39
CA ASP A 17 4.67 6.26 -1.76
C ASP A 17 3.49 6.29 -2.77
N VAL A 18 2.49 5.41 -2.58
CA VAL A 18 1.27 5.40 -3.42
C VAL A 18 0.43 6.66 -3.23
N LEU A 19 0.27 7.13 -2.00
CA LEU A 19 -0.48 8.34 -1.69
C LEU A 19 0.20 9.58 -2.28
N ASP A 20 1.52 9.69 -2.14
CA ASP A 20 2.31 10.82 -2.65
C ASP A 20 2.24 10.90 -4.18
N GLU A 21 2.28 9.76 -4.88
CA GLU A 21 2.11 9.72 -6.34
C GLU A 21 0.68 10.10 -6.74
N CYS A 22 -0.35 9.61 -6.03
CA CYS A 22 -1.73 9.99 -6.27
C CYS A 22 -1.93 11.51 -6.12
N PHE A 23 -1.41 12.12 -5.06
CA PHE A 23 -1.48 13.56 -4.85
C PHE A 23 -0.70 14.35 -5.89
N SER A 24 0.45 13.82 -6.34
CA SER A 24 1.22 14.42 -7.43
C SER A 24 0.42 14.43 -8.73
N ILE A 25 -0.25 13.33 -9.08
CA ILE A 25 -1.13 13.25 -10.26
C ILE A 25 -2.29 14.24 -10.14
N GLN A 26 -2.91 14.36 -8.97
CA GLN A 26 -3.98 15.35 -8.73
C GLN A 26 -3.50 16.78 -8.93
N LEU A 27 -2.28 17.09 -8.47
CA LEU A 27 -1.69 18.42 -8.58
C LEU A 27 -1.45 18.83 -10.04
N TYR A 28 -1.04 17.89 -10.89
CA TYR A 28 -0.78 18.14 -12.31
C TYR A 28 -1.99 17.91 -13.21
N ASN A 29 -3.00 17.16 -12.73
CA ASN A 29 -4.18 16.78 -13.51
C ASN A 29 -5.43 16.59 -12.63
N GLU A 30 -6.13 17.70 -12.37
CA GLU A 30 -7.36 17.71 -11.57
C GLU A 30 -8.49 16.83 -12.15
N SER A 31 -8.46 16.49 -13.44
CA SER A 31 -9.46 15.58 -14.03
C SER A 31 -9.34 14.13 -13.52
N LYS A 32 -8.18 13.78 -12.96
CA LYS A 32 -7.87 12.45 -12.42
C LYS A 32 -8.14 12.33 -10.92
N THR A 33 -8.60 13.40 -10.26
CA THR A 33 -8.92 13.42 -8.82
C THR A 33 -9.86 12.31 -8.42
N GLY A 34 -10.93 12.05 -9.18
CA GLY A 34 -11.86 10.96 -8.84
C GLY A 34 -11.29 9.56 -8.98
N ALA A 35 -10.24 9.35 -9.79
CA ALA A 35 -9.58 8.04 -9.93
C ALA A 35 -8.51 7.84 -8.85
N THR A 36 -7.73 8.89 -8.59
CA THR A 36 -6.70 8.93 -7.55
C THR A 36 -7.31 8.86 -6.14
N ASP A 37 -8.46 9.49 -5.88
CA ASP A 37 -9.16 9.37 -4.59
C ASP A 37 -9.57 7.93 -4.29
N LYS A 38 -10.05 7.18 -5.30
CA LYS A 38 -10.38 5.76 -5.15
C LYS A 38 -9.14 4.93 -4.82
N LEU A 39 -8.02 5.21 -5.48
CA LEU A 39 -6.73 4.57 -5.21
C LEU A 39 -6.24 4.86 -3.80
N ILE A 40 -6.39 6.10 -3.34
CA ILE A 40 -6.07 6.52 -1.97
C ILE A 40 -6.91 5.73 -0.96
N GLU A 41 -8.23 5.66 -1.14
CA GLU A 41 -9.11 4.89 -0.28
C GLU A 41 -8.75 3.39 -0.27
N GLU A 42 -8.43 2.82 -1.43
CA GLU A 42 -8.03 1.42 -1.55
C GLU A 42 -6.68 1.15 -0.85
N ALA A 43 -5.71 2.06 -1.01
CA ALA A 43 -4.42 1.98 -0.33
C ALA A 43 -4.56 2.04 1.20
N LEU A 44 -5.39 2.96 1.71
CA LEU A 44 -5.67 3.05 3.15
C LEU A 44 -6.37 1.78 3.67
N SER A 45 -7.38 1.29 2.96
CA SER A 45 -8.09 0.06 3.33
C SER A 45 -7.14 -1.15 3.35
N PHE A 46 -6.26 -1.26 2.36
CA PHE A 46 -5.22 -2.29 2.34
C PHE A 46 -4.24 -2.15 3.51
N GLY A 47 -3.82 -0.92 3.82
CA GLY A 47 -2.97 -0.62 4.95
C GLY A 47 -3.54 -1.15 6.27
N ASP A 48 -4.81 -0.88 6.55
CA ASP A 48 -5.50 -1.36 7.74
C ASP A 48 -5.61 -2.89 7.78
N LEU A 49 -5.99 -3.52 6.65
CA LEU A 49 -6.07 -4.97 6.52
C LEU A 49 -4.72 -5.66 6.73
N ALA A 50 -3.67 -5.14 6.10
CA ALA A 50 -2.32 -5.67 6.23
C ALA A 50 -1.79 -5.48 7.66
N LEU A 51 -2.06 -4.32 8.28
CA LEU A 51 -1.70 -4.05 9.67
C LEU A 51 -2.37 -5.04 10.63
N ALA A 52 -3.68 -5.31 10.45
CA ALA A 52 -4.42 -6.28 11.24
C ALA A 52 -3.80 -7.69 11.13
N LYS A 53 -3.42 -8.12 9.92
CA LYS A 53 -2.74 -9.41 9.71
C LYS A 53 -1.35 -9.46 10.35
N ILE A 54 -0.58 -8.37 10.30
CA ILE A 54 0.73 -8.29 10.99
C ILE A 54 0.57 -8.37 12.51
N HIS A 55 -0.51 -7.78 13.05
CA HIS A 55 -0.83 -7.90 14.47
C HIS A 55 -1.19 -9.34 14.85
N ALA A 56 -2.06 -9.99 14.05
CA ALA A 56 -2.51 -11.36 14.27
C ALA A 56 -1.41 -12.44 14.07
N ALA A 57 -0.38 -12.16 13.26
CA ALA A 57 0.72 -13.08 13.01
C ALA A 57 1.49 -13.42 14.30
N ASN A 58 1.42 -14.66 14.79
CA ASN A 58 2.08 -15.05 16.03
C ASN A 58 3.42 -15.78 15.78
N SER A 59 3.66 -16.24 14.56
CA SER A 59 4.86 -16.99 14.19
C SER A 59 5.64 -16.33 13.07
N LYS A 60 6.96 -16.59 13.03
CA LYS A 60 7.81 -16.17 11.91
C LYS A 60 7.40 -16.79 10.57
N LYS A 61 6.64 -17.89 10.60
CA LYS A 61 6.11 -18.58 9.42
C LYS A 61 5.02 -17.79 8.69
N ASP A 62 4.38 -16.84 9.37
CA ASP A 62 3.28 -16.04 8.80
C ASP A 62 3.83 -14.83 8.01
N PHE A 63 5.08 -14.44 8.27
CA PHE A 63 5.69 -13.24 7.67
C PHE A 63 5.93 -13.34 6.15
N PRO A 64 6.36 -14.47 5.58
CA PRO A 64 6.48 -14.61 4.12
C PRO A 64 5.15 -14.39 3.40
N ALA A 65 4.05 -14.96 3.92
CA ALA A 65 2.73 -14.77 3.33
C ALA A 65 2.28 -13.30 3.38
N ILE A 66 2.61 -12.59 4.46
CA ILE A 66 2.32 -11.16 4.57
C ILE A 66 3.13 -10.34 3.56
N ARG A 67 4.41 -10.68 3.38
CA ARG A 67 5.27 -10.01 2.40
C ARG A 67 4.78 -10.23 0.97
N GLN A 68 4.43 -11.46 0.61
CA GLN A 68 3.89 -11.76 -0.72
C GLN A 68 2.64 -10.93 -1.01
N MET A 69 1.70 -10.87 -0.06
CA MET A 69 0.49 -10.05 -0.20
C MET A 69 0.80 -8.55 -0.38
N MET A 70 1.83 -8.03 0.31
CA MET A 70 2.27 -6.65 0.16
C MET A 70 2.94 -6.42 -1.20
N GLU A 71 3.75 -7.35 -1.68
CA GLU A 71 4.38 -7.29 -3.01
C GLU A 71 3.33 -7.33 -4.12
N ASP A 72 2.41 -8.30 -4.06
CA ASP A 72 1.33 -8.44 -5.05
C ASP A 72 0.47 -7.17 -5.12
N LYS A 73 0.14 -6.57 -3.97
CA LYS A 73 -0.64 -5.34 -3.93
C LYS A 73 0.17 -4.11 -4.32
N GLY A 74 1.47 -4.09 -4.02
CA GLY A 74 2.39 -3.06 -4.49
C GLY A 74 2.50 -3.04 -6.02
N VAL A 75 2.60 -4.20 -6.66
CA VAL A 75 2.59 -4.32 -8.12
C VAL A 75 1.28 -3.78 -8.70
N TYR A 76 0.13 -4.18 -8.13
CA TYR A 76 -1.17 -3.65 -8.53
C TYR A 76 -1.24 -2.12 -8.45
N PHE A 77 -0.79 -1.52 -7.34
CA PHE A 77 -0.82 -0.05 -7.21
C PHE A 77 0.09 0.63 -8.22
N ILE A 78 1.26 0.06 -8.53
CA ILE A 78 2.15 0.60 -9.57
C ILE A 78 1.50 0.53 -10.96
N GLU A 79 0.83 -0.58 -11.29
CA GLU A 79 0.12 -0.72 -12.57
C GLU A 79 -1.01 0.29 -12.72
N GLU A 80 -1.81 0.48 -11.67
CA GLU A 80 -2.89 1.48 -11.63
C GLU A 80 -2.34 2.91 -11.74
N LEU A 81 -1.27 3.24 -11.02
CA LEU A 81 -0.61 4.55 -11.09
C LEU A 81 -0.05 4.83 -12.49
N ASN A 82 0.63 3.85 -13.11
CA ASN A 82 1.13 3.97 -14.48
C ASN A 82 -0.01 4.16 -15.50
N GLY A 83 -1.20 3.61 -15.25
CA GLY A 83 -2.38 3.85 -16.08
C GLY A 83 -2.99 5.25 -15.92
N LEU A 84 -2.61 5.98 -14.88
CA LEU A 84 -3.09 7.34 -14.59
C LEU A 84 -2.13 8.45 -15.05
N GLN A 85 -0.84 8.13 -15.20
CA GLN A 85 0.18 8.99 -15.81
C GLN A 85 -0.06 9.19 -17.31
#